data_AF-A0A9X4QQS0-F1
#
_entry.id   AF-A0A9X4QQS0-F1
#
_cell.length_a   1.000
_cell.length_b   1.000
_cell.length_c   1.000
_cell.angle_alpha   90.00
_cell.angle_beta   90.00
_cell.angle_gamma   90.00
#
_symmetry.space_group_name_H-M   'P 1'
#
loop_
_entity.id
_entity.type
_entity.pdbx_description
1 polymer ?
#
loop_
_entity_poly.entity_id
_entity_poly.type
_entity_poly.pdbx_seq_one_letter_code
_entity_poly.pdbx_strand_id
1 'polypeptide(L)'
;MERMGAGKMRDFDPNKLFVQYRSGMCPATPVVPRRYTLTHSDATGDLFLTVGALYAWDRINVMRDEVLSEWRREGACVRNVSCVYLDNGEIGEEAAARRNEVFRRELPLALAAIRYGDRFLFDRCPRLDAAPIIVRFQSAYPRYARQEYWGTFNDYMTDDIGGGRMPERLNRSQ
;
A
#
# COMPACT_ATOMS: atom_id res chain seq x y z
N MET A 1 24.60 2.27 -4.83
CA MET A 1 23.14 2.38 -4.76
C MET A 1 22.81 3.86 -4.79
N GLU A 2 22.47 4.35 -5.97
CA GLU A 2 22.19 5.76 -6.22
C GLU A 2 20.84 6.09 -5.57
N ARG A 3 20.82 7.05 -4.65
CA ARG A 3 19.58 7.59 -4.09
C ARG A 3 18.82 8.20 -5.26
N MET A 4 17.74 7.57 -5.71
CA MET A 4 16.81 8.21 -6.64
C MET A 4 16.42 9.56 -6.04
N GLY A 5 16.67 10.64 -6.79
CA GLY A 5 16.43 12.00 -6.37
C GLY A 5 15.01 12.17 -5.85
N ALA A 6 14.87 12.95 -4.78
CA ALA A 6 13.59 13.33 -4.20
C ALA A 6 12.79 14.19 -5.18
N GLY A 7 12.22 13.57 -6.21
CA GLY A 7 11.03 14.11 -6.85
C GLY A 7 9.99 14.27 -5.76
N LYS A 8 9.44 15.48 -5.61
CA LYS A 8 8.44 15.78 -4.58
C LYS A 8 7.34 14.73 -4.68
N MET A 9 7.27 13.84 -3.68
CA MET A 9 6.18 12.88 -3.54
C MET A 9 4.88 13.68 -3.56
N ARG A 10 3.83 13.19 -4.24
CA ARG A 10 2.50 13.78 -4.04
C ARG A 10 2.21 13.71 -2.55
N ASP A 11 2.00 14.87 -1.93
CA ASP A 11 1.74 14.96 -0.50
C ASP A 11 0.49 14.12 -0.19
N PHE A 12 0.63 13.13 0.68
CA PHE A 12 -0.48 12.27 1.08
C PHE A 12 -1.48 13.10 1.88
N ASP A 13 -2.75 13.09 1.47
CA ASP A 13 -3.85 13.74 2.19
C ASP A 13 -4.78 12.67 2.80
N PRO A 14 -4.77 12.52 4.15
CA PRO A 14 -5.65 11.59 4.84
C PRO A 14 -7.14 11.78 4.53
N ASN A 15 -7.58 12.99 4.18
CA ASN A 15 -8.98 13.30 3.91
C ASN A 15 -9.46 12.73 2.56
N LYS A 16 -8.51 12.37 1.69
CA LYS A 16 -8.78 11.72 0.41
C LYS A 16 -8.71 10.20 0.47
N LEU A 17 -8.41 9.63 1.64
CA LEU A 17 -8.34 8.18 1.82
C LEU A 17 -9.63 7.64 2.43
N PHE A 18 -10.32 6.78 1.68
CA PHE A 18 -11.50 6.05 2.12
C PHE A 18 -11.15 4.58 2.36
N VAL A 19 -11.33 4.13 3.61
CA VAL A 19 -10.99 2.75 4.01
C VAL A 19 -12.26 1.93 4.19
N GLN A 20 -12.31 0.77 3.53
CA GLN A 20 -13.38 -0.21 3.68
C GLN A 20 -12.82 -1.55 4.15
N TYR A 21 -13.36 -2.10 5.24
CA TYR A 21 -13.07 -3.47 5.68
C TYR A 21 -14.14 -4.42 5.14
N ARG A 22 -13.73 -5.54 4.55
CA ARG A 22 -14.64 -6.55 3.96
C ARG A 22 -14.56 -7.89 4.67
N SER A 23 -15.62 -8.70 4.50
CA SER A 23 -15.71 -10.07 5.01
C SER A 23 -15.52 -10.18 6.53
N GLY A 24 -16.00 -9.18 7.27
CA GLY A 24 -15.86 -9.13 8.73
C GLY A 24 -14.42 -8.91 9.23
N MET A 25 -13.51 -8.44 8.35
CA MET A 25 -12.14 -8.14 8.73
C MET A 25 -12.11 -7.12 9.88
N CYS A 26 -11.54 -7.53 11.02
CA CYS A 26 -11.32 -6.63 12.14
C CYS A 26 -10.23 -5.61 11.76
N PRO A 27 -10.26 -4.35 12.25
CA PRO A 27 -9.21 -3.37 11.96
C PRO A 27 -7.83 -3.74 12.52
N ALA A 28 -7.73 -4.43 13.65
CA ALA A 28 -6.45 -4.68 14.31
C ALA A 28 -5.91 -6.11 14.14
N THR A 29 -6.69 -7.05 13.60
CA THR A 29 -6.30 -8.46 13.44
C THR A 29 -7.10 -9.14 12.31
N PRO A 30 -6.63 -10.29 11.78
CA PRO A 30 -5.29 -10.85 11.91
C PRO A 30 -4.28 -10.16 10.98
N VAL A 31 -2.98 -10.40 11.19
CA VAL A 31 -1.94 -9.98 10.22
C VAL A 31 -1.99 -10.84 8.96
N VAL A 32 -2.26 -12.14 9.09
CA VAL A 32 -2.38 -13.08 7.97
C VAL A 32 -3.59 -13.99 8.22
N PRO A 33 -4.46 -14.22 7.21
CA PRO A 33 -4.47 -13.56 5.91
C PRO A 33 -4.96 -12.12 6.02
N ARG A 34 -4.26 -11.18 5.40
CA ARG A 34 -4.72 -9.81 5.22
C ARG A 34 -4.18 -9.25 3.92
N ARG A 35 -5.10 -8.73 3.12
CA ARG A 35 -4.90 -8.25 1.77
C ARG A 35 -5.49 -6.85 1.63
N TYR A 36 -4.87 -6.10 0.75
CA TYR A 36 -5.16 -4.73 0.44
C TYR A 36 -5.42 -4.63 -1.07
N THR A 37 -6.50 -3.97 -1.43
CA THR A 37 -6.75 -3.51 -2.80
C THR A 37 -6.90 -2.00 -2.72
N LEU A 38 -5.89 -1.28 -3.19
CA LEU A 38 -5.92 0.17 -3.27
C LEU A 38 -6.20 0.59 -4.72
N THR A 39 -7.23 1.39 -4.93
CA THR A 39 -7.55 1.99 -6.23
C THR A 39 -7.55 3.52 -6.13
N HIS A 40 -7.36 4.20 -7.25
CA HIS A 40 -7.28 5.65 -7.32
C HIS A 40 -8.36 6.22 -8.25
N SER A 41 -8.76 7.47 -8.02
CA SER A 41 -9.61 8.23 -8.93
C SER A 41 -8.79 9.36 -9.53
N ASP A 42 -8.43 9.26 -10.81
CA ASP A 42 -7.70 10.31 -11.52
C ASP A 42 -8.44 11.66 -11.55
N ALA A 43 -9.78 11.62 -11.50
CA ALA A 43 -10.62 12.82 -11.56
C ALA A 43 -10.62 13.62 -10.24
N THR A 44 -10.61 12.93 -9.09
CA THR A 44 -10.75 13.57 -7.76
C THR A 44 -9.46 13.55 -6.94
N GLY A 45 -8.53 12.65 -7.29
CA GLY A 45 -7.36 12.32 -6.51
C GLY A 45 -7.67 11.48 -5.27
N ASP A 46 -8.88 10.91 -5.18
CA ASP A 46 -9.27 10.07 -4.04
C ASP A 46 -8.62 8.70 -4.10
N LEU A 47 -8.31 8.17 -2.92
CA LEU A 47 -7.74 6.85 -2.70
C LEU A 47 -8.76 5.98 -1.98
N PHE A 48 -8.99 4.77 -2.50
CA PHE A 48 -9.92 3.82 -1.91
C PHE A 48 -9.17 2.56 -1.51
N LEU A 49 -9.00 2.36 -0.21
CA LEU A 49 -8.33 1.18 0.34
C LEU A 49 -9.37 0.18 0.81
N THR A 50 -9.38 -1.00 0.19
CA THR A 50 -10.16 -2.14 0.68
C THR A 50 -9.25 -3.11 1.41
N VAL A 51 -9.58 -3.43 2.67
CA VAL A 51 -8.88 -4.38 3.53
C VAL A 51 -9.73 -5.63 3.71
N GLY A 52 -9.18 -6.81 3.42
CA GLY A 52 -9.93 -8.07 3.50
C GLY A 52 -9.05 -9.31 3.51
N ALA A 53 -9.67 -10.47 3.72
CA ALA A 53 -8.96 -11.76 3.62
C ALA A 53 -8.67 -12.13 2.16
N LEU A 54 -9.47 -11.60 1.23
CA LEU A 54 -9.33 -11.74 -0.23
C LEU A 54 -9.16 -10.34 -0.83
N TYR A 55 -8.55 -10.28 -2.02
CA TYR A 55 -8.54 -9.05 -2.81
C TYR A 55 -9.97 -8.68 -3.24
N ALA A 56 -10.24 -7.38 -3.33
CA ALA A 56 -11.49 -6.85 -3.82
C ALA A 56 -11.51 -6.88 -5.35
N TRP A 57 -11.62 -8.08 -5.94
CA TRP A 57 -11.56 -8.27 -7.39
C TRP A 57 -12.63 -7.46 -8.15
N ASP A 58 -13.79 -7.23 -7.53
CA ASP A 58 -14.87 -6.37 -8.02
C ASP A 58 -14.50 -4.87 -8.09
N ARG A 59 -13.39 -4.45 -7.49
CA ARG A 59 -12.88 -3.07 -7.57
C ARG A 59 -11.83 -2.88 -8.66
N ILE A 60 -11.32 -3.97 -9.23
CA ILE A 60 -10.37 -3.90 -10.33
C ILE A 60 -11.10 -3.50 -11.59
N ASN A 61 -10.61 -2.46 -12.26
CA ASN A 61 -11.21 -1.92 -13.46
C ASN A 61 -10.29 -2.16 -14.69
N VAL A 62 -10.74 -1.77 -15.87
CA VAL A 62 -9.98 -1.96 -17.13
C VAL A 62 -8.68 -1.16 -17.20
N MET A 63 -8.54 -0.06 -16.44
CA MET A 63 -7.34 0.76 -16.38
C MET A 63 -6.22 0.08 -15.59
N ARG A 64 -6.56 -0.93 -14.79
CA ARG A 64 -5.63 -1.73 -13.98
C ARG A 64 -4.69 -0.86 -13.13
N ASP A 65 -5.22 0.20 -12.55
CA ASP A 65 -4.51 1.19 -11.75
C ASP A 65 -4.38 0.80 -10.27
N GLU A 66 -4.88 -0.39 -9.91
CA GLU A 66 -4.82 -0.88 -8.54
C GLU A 66 -3.40 -1.24 -8.08
N VAL A 67 -3.16 -1.06 -6.78
CA VAL A 67 -2.07 -1.71 -6.06
C VAL A 67 -2.66 -2.80 -5.18
N LEU A 68 -2.28 -4.05 -5.47
CA LEU A 68 -2.64 -5.21 -4.66
C LEU A 68 -1.52 -5.49 -3.67
N SER A 69 -1.82 -5.67 -2.39
CA SER A 69 -0.80 -5.99 -1.40
C SER A 69 -1.28 -7.03 -0.40
N GLU A 70 -0.39 -7.90 0.07
CA GLU A 70 -0.72 -8.87 1.11
C GLU A 70 0.42 -9.07 2.09
N TRP A 71 0.06 -9.37 3.33
CA TRP A 71 0.99 -9.89 4.31
C TRP A 71 1.22 -11.38 4.09
N ARG A 72 2.50 -11.76 3.96
CA ARG A 72 2.93 -13.16 3.92
C ARG A 72 3.78 -13.48 5.15
N ARG A 73 3.56 -14.68 5.71
CA ARG A 73 4.37 -15.22 6.80
C ARG A 73 5.34 -16.25 6.24
N GLU A 74 6.60 -16.13 6.62
CA GLU A 74 7.69 -17.08 6.31
C GLU A 74 8.38 -17.45 7.61
N GLY A 75 7.99 -18.58 8.18
CA GLY A 75 8.42 -18.98 9.53
C GLY A 75 7.99 -17.94 10.57
N ALA A 76 8.96 -17.40 11.31
CA ALA A 76 8.75 -16.35 12.30
C ALA A 76 8.67 -14.94 11.70
N CYS A 77 9.10 -14.77 10.44
CA CYS A 77 9.15 -13.48 9.77
C CYS A 77 7.85 -13.19 9.02
N VAL A 78 7.57 -11.90 8.83
CA VAL A 78 6.51 -11.41 7.96
C VAL A 78 7.08 -10.41 6.98
N ARG A 79 6.56 -10.43 5.76
CA ARG A 79 6.87 -9.46 4.72
C ARG A 79 5.60 -9.04 4.02
N ASN A 80 5.59 -7.81 3.53
CA ASN A 80 4.52 -7.33 2.68
C ASN A 80 4.92 -7.59 1.21
N VAL A 81 4.00 -8.15 0.44
CA VAL A 81 4.17 -8.35 -1.00
C VAL A 81 3.12 -7.53 -1.71
N SER A 82 3.57 -6.51 -2.44
CA SER A 82 2.73 -5.69 -3.30
C SER A 82 2.92 -6.09 -4.76
N CYS A 83 1.86 -6.01 -5.54
CA CYS A 83 1.82 -6.31 -6.96
C CYS A 83 1.20 -5.12 -7.70
N VAL A 84 1.83 -4.74 -8.80
CA VAL A 84 1.29 -3.76 -9.75
C VAL A 84 1.22 -4.38 -11.13
N TYR A 85 0.13 -4.10 -11.85
CA TYR A 85 -0.12 -4.64 -13.18
C TYR A 85 0.30 -3.62 -14.25
N LEU A 86 1.35 -3.96 -15.00
CA LEU A 86 1.80 -3.14 -16.12
C LEU A 86 1.10 -3.59 -17.40
N ASP A 87 1.19 -4.88 -17.70
CA ASP A 87 0.62 -5.52 -18.88
C ASP A 87 0.72 -7.06 -18.76
N ASN A 88 0.12 -7.74 -19.72
CA ASN A 88 0.28 -9.15 -20.04
C ASN A 88 0.44 -9.35 -21.57
N GLY A 89 1.04 -8.37 -22.25
CA GLY A 89 1.26 -8.35 -23.71
C GLY A 89 0.11 -7.78 -24.54
N GLU A 90 -0.96 -7.28 -23.92
CA GLU A 90 -2.09 -6.62 -24.58
C GLU A 90 -1.80 -5.19 -25.04
N ILE A 91 -0.71 -4.59 -24.55
CA ILE A 91 -0.22 -3.27 -24.95
C ILE A 91 1.20 -3.36 -25.47
N GLY A 92 1.61 -2.39 -26.29
CA GLY A 92 2.98 -2.29 -26.78
C GLY A 92 4.00 -1.94 -25.68
N GLU A 93 5.26 -2.29 -25.92
CA GLU A 93 6.34 -2.15 -24.94
C GLU A 93 6.56 -0.69 -24.46
N GLU A 94 6.38 0.29 -25.33
CA GLU A 94 6.47 1.71 -24.96
C GLU A 94 5.36 2.10 -23.97
N ALA A 95 4.14 1.57 -24.14
CA ALA A 95 3.04 1.82 -23.22
C ALA A 95 3.29 1.12 -21.87
N ALA A 96 3.82 -0.10 -21.88
CA ALA A 96 4.27 -0.79 -20.66
C ALA A 96 5.37 -0.02 -19.94
N ALA A 97 6.33 0.58 -20.67
CA ALA A 97 7.37 1.44 -20.13
C ALA A 97 6.79 2.65 -19.39
N ARG A 98 5.85 3.37 -20.03
CA ARG A 98 5.16 4.53 -19.43
C ARG A 98 4.37 4.13 -18.18
N ARG A 99 3.67 2.99 -18.20
CA ARG A 99 2.96 2.47 -17.02
C ARG A 99 3.93 2.15 -15.88
N ASN A 100 5.06 1.52 -16.18
CA ASN A 100 6.11 1.24 -15.18
C ASN A 100 6.61 2.54 -14.53
N GLU A 101 6.89 3.58 -15.32
CA GLU A 101 7.31 4.89 -14.79
C GLU A 101 6.24 5.54 -13.90
N VAL A 102 4.97 5.48 -14.32
CA VAL A 102 3.84 6.00 -13.52
C VAL A 102 3.74 5.24 -12.20
N PHE A 103 3.70 3.91 -12.21
CA PHE A 103 3.62 3.14 -10.96
C PHE A 103 4.79 3.41 -10.04
N ARG A 104 6.02 3.49 -10.55
CA ARG A 104 7.20 3.80 -9.73
C ARG A 104 7.09 5.16 -9.05
N ARG A 105 6.50 6.14 -9.71
CA ARG A 105 6.25 7.48 -9.15
C ARG A 105 5.13 7.48 -8.10
N GLU A 106 4.06 6.72 -8.31
CA GLU A 106 2.87 6.72 -7.43
C GLU A 106 2.95 5.70 -6.28
N LEU A 107 3.82 4.68 -6.37
CA LEU A 107 3.98 3.64 -5.36
C LEU A 107 4.24 4.16 -3.93
N PRO A 108 5.07 5.20 -3.71
CA PRO A 108 5.24 5.78 -2.38
C PRO A 108 3.92 6.26 -1.75
N LEU A 109 3.06 6.93 -2.53
CA LEU A 109 1.74 7.38 -2.10
C LEU A 109 0.84 6.18 -1.75
N ALA A 110 0.87 5.13 -2.58
CA ALA A 110 0.09 3.93 -2.35
C ALA A 110 0.52 3.19 -1.06
N LEU A 111 1.82 3.08 -0.80
CA LEU A 111 2.36 2.45 0.39
C LEU A 111 2.05 3.26 1.66
N ALA A 112 2.16 4.59 1.60
CA ALA A 112 1.72 5.48 2.67
C ALA A 112 0.21 5.33 2.95
N ALA A 113 -0.62 5.25 1.92
CA ALA A 113 -2.06 5.06 2.04
C ALA A 113 -2.44 3.71 2.67
N ILE A 114 -1.76 2.61 2.30
CA ILE A 114 -1.96 1.30 2.92
C ILE A 114 -1.60 1.36 4.40
N ARG A 115 -0.43 1.94 4.73
CA ARG A 115 0.04 2.07 6.11
C ARG A 115 -0.92 2.91 6.97
N TYR A 116 -1.29 4.10 6.50
CA TYR A 116 -2.19 4.99 7.24
C TYR A 116 -3.62 4.43 7.32
N GLY A 117 -4.10 3.80 6.24
CA GLY A 117 -5.44 3.26 6.17
C GLY A 117 -5.68 2.07 7.10
N ASP A 118 -4.67 1.22 7.30
CA ASP A 118 -4.71 0.09 8.23
C ASP A 118 -3.94 0.36 9.53
N ARG A 119 -3.78 1.65 9.91
CA ARG A 119 -2.99 2.10 11.07
C ARG A 119 -3.28 1.34 12.38
N PHE A 120 -4.52 0.93 12.61
CA PHE A 120 -4.88 0.15 13.82
C PHE A 120 -4.19 -1.21 13.88
N LEU A 121 -3.91 -1.85 12.73
CA LEU A 121 -3.06 -3.05 12.69
C LEU A 121 -1.63 -2.71 13.10
N PHE A 122 -1.08 -1.64 12.54
CA PHE A 122 0.30 -1.24 12.79
C PHE A 122 0.50 -0.81 14.25
N ASP A 123 -0.43 -0.05 14.83
CA ASP A 123 -0.45 0.29 16.26
C ASP A 123 -0.44 -0.97 17.14
N ARG A 124 -1.22 -2.00 16.74
CA ARG A 124 -1.29 -3.26 17.47
C ARG A 124 -0.05 -4.13 17.29
N CYS A 125 0.62 -4.03 16.14
CA CYS A 125 1.78 -4.81 15.75
C CYS A 125 2.91 -3.92 15.16
N PRO A 126 3.58 -3.08 15.97
CA PRO A 126 4.54 -2.09 15.45
C PRO A 126 5.71 -2.69 14.65
N ARG A 127 6.05 -3.96 14.88
CA ARG A 127 7.05 -4.69 14.08
C ARG A 127 6.76 -4.72 12.57
N LEU A 128 5.51 -4.50 12.16
CA LEU A 128 5.13 -4.44 10.76
C LEU A 128 5.71 -3.22 10.05
N ASP A 129 6.02 -2.16 10.80
CA ASP A 129 6.65 -0.96 10.24
C ASP A 129 8.07 -1.22 9.72
N ALA A 130 8.78 -2.15 10.35
CA ALA A 130 10.12 -2.59 9.94
C ALA A 130 10.10 -3.81 9.01
N ALA A 131 8.92 -4.32 8.64
CA ALA A 131 8.82 -5.49 7.77
C ALA A 131 9.19 -5.12 6.32
N PRO A 132 9.97 -5.97 5.60
CA PRO A 132 10.32 -5.72 4.22
C PRO A 132 9.09 -5.63 3.31
N ILE A 133 9.10 -4.64 2.42
CA ILE A 133 8.14 -4.49 1.33
C ILE A 133 8.81 -4.99 0.05
N ILE A 134 8.17 -5.96 -0.59
CA ILE A 134 8.59 -6.51 -1.87
C ILE A 134 7.53 -6.14 -2.90
N VAL A 135 7.90 -5.37 -3.92
CA VAL A 135 7.01 -5.01 -5.02
C VAL A 135 7.29 -5.91 -6.22
N ARG A 136 6.23 -6.46 -6.81
CA ARG A 136 6.22 -7.27 -8.03
C ARG A 136 5.56 -6.47 -9.15
N PHE A 137 6.35 -6.16 -10.18
CA PHE A 137 5.87 -5.57 -11.42
C PHE A 137 5.50 -6.70 -12.37
N GLN A 138 4.21 -6.82 -12.70
CA GLN A 138 3.68 -7.83 -13.62
C GLN A 138 3.68 -7.26 -15.04
N SER A 139 4.43 -7.90 -15.94
CA SER A 139 4.58 -7.50 -17.35
C SER A 139 4.90 -8.72 -18.19
N ALA A 140 4.47 -8.75 -19.45
CA ALA A 140 4.95 -9.74 -20.42
C ALA A 140 6.37 -9.42 -20.92
N TYR A 141 6.84 -8.18 -20.74
CA TYR A 141 8.17 -7.74 -21.16
C TYR A 141 9.20 -8.01 -20.05
N PRO A 142 10.22 -8.88 -20.28
CA PRO A 142 11.15 -9.32 -19.22
C PRO A 142 11.90 -8.19 -18.51
N ARG A 143 12.12 -7.06 -19.19
CA ARG A 143 12.79 -5.90 -18.60
C ARG A 143 11.98 -5.23 -17.47
N TYR A 144 10.65 -5.32 -17.54
CA TYR A 144 9.72 -4.75 -16.56
C TYR A 144 9.16 -5.78 -15.59
N ALA A 145 9.19 -7.07 -15.95
CA ALA A 145 8.80 -8.19 -15.08
C ALA A 145 9.82 -8.39 -13.93
N ARG A 146 9.74 -7.56 -12.89
CA ARG A 146 10.74 -7.49 -11.81
C ARG A 146 10.11 -7.66 -10.44
N GLN A 147 10.90 -8.23 -9.53
CA GLN A 147 10.62 -8.21 -8.10
C GLN A 147 11.72 -7.38 -7.41
N GLU A 148 11.31 -6.40 -6.61
CA GLU A 148 12.22 -5.39 -6.07
C GLU A 148 11.96 -5.17 -4.57
N TYR A 149 13.01 -4.84 -3.83
CA TYR A 149 12.90 -4.36 -2.45
C TYR A 149 12.59 -2.87 -2.44
N TRP A 150 11.51 -2.50 -1.76
CA TRP A 150 10.99 -1.14 -1.67
C TRP A 150 10.98 -0.66 -0.21
N GLY A 151 12.03 -0.97 0.54
CA GLY A 151 12.13 -0.52 1.92
C GLY A 151 11.16 -1.22 2.86
N THR A 152 10.67 -0.46 3.83
CA THR A 152 9.75 -0.86 4.89
C THR A 152 8.66 0.20 5.04
N PHE A 153 7.57 -0.08 5.77
CA PHE A 153 6.52 0.93 5.95
C PHE A 153 6.98 2.16 6.74
N ASN A 154 8.06 2.05 7.52
CA ASN A 154 8.71 3.22 8.15
C ASN A 154 9.15 4.28 7.13
N ASP A 155 9.59 3.86 5.95
CA ASP A 155 10.09 4.77 4.91
C ASP A 155 8.97 5.61 4.27
N TYR A 156 7.70 5.24 4.52
CA TYR A 156 6.51 5.86 3.95
C TYR A 156 5.59 6.45 5.02
N MET A 157 6.07 6.58 6.26
CA MET A 157 5.34 7.31 7.28
C MET A 157 5.32 8.79 6.90
N THR A 158 4.12 9.33 6.76
CA THR A 158 3.91 10.75 6.55
C THR A 158 4.06 11.41 7.91
N ASP A 159 5.02 12.33 8.04
CA ASP A 159 5.18 13.12 9.27
C ASP A 159 3.82 13.72 9.65
N ASP A 160 3.43 13.51 10.92
CA ASP A 160 2.15 13.87 11.50
C ASP A 160 1.63 15.22 10.97
N ILE A 161 0.56 15.17 10.17
CA ILE A 161 -0.35 16.31 10.04
C ILE A 161 -1.05 16.44 11.39
N GLY A 162 -0.43 17.19 12.31
CA GLY A 162 -1.07 17.85 13.44
C GLY A 162 -1.71 16.95 14.50
N GLY A 163 -0.96 16.67 15.57
CA GLY A 163 -1.45 16.77 16.95
C GLY A 163 -2.74 16.02 17.31
N GLY A 164 -2.59 14.77 17.72
CA GLY A 164 -3.65 14.01 18.36
C GLY A 164 -3.12 12.97 19.33
N ARG A 165 -2.40 13.41 20.38
CA ARG A 165 -2.32 12.60 21.60
C ARG A 165 -3.76 12.31 22.02
N MET A 166 -4.15 11.05 21.98
CA MET A 166 -5.30 10.57 22.74
C MET A 166 -5.14 11.08 24.18
N PRO A 167 -6.12 11.81 24.74
CA PRO A 167 -6.04 12.18 26.15
C PRO A 167 -6.02 10.88 26.95
N GLU A 168 -4.99 10.73 27.78
CA GLU A 168 -4.99 9.76 28.88
C GLU A 168 -6.24 10.01 29.70
N ARG A 169 -7.27 9.20 29.50
CA ARG A 169 -8.42 9.20 30.39
C ARG A 169 -7.91 8.74 31.75
N LEU A 170 -8.00 9.67 32.71
CA LEU A 170 -7.79 9.46 34.13
C LEU A 170 -8.41 8.13 34.54
N ASN A 171 -7.56 7.19 34.96
CA ASN A 171 -7.94 6.19 35.92
C ASN A 171 -7.31 6.61 37.25
N ARG A 172 -8.03 7.44 38.00
CA ARG A 172 -7.84 7.57 39.44
C ARG A 172 -9.15 7.20 40.10
N SER A 173 -9.30 5.91 40.34
CA SER A 173 -9.95 5.38 41.52
C SER A 173 -9.03 5.63 42.71
N GLN A 174 -9.38 6.61 43.54
CA GLN A 174 -9.28 6.65 45.00
C GLN A 174 -9.67 8.03 45.50
#